data_AF-A0A821J4B7-F1
#
_entry.id   AF-A0A821J4B7-F1
#
_cell.length_a   1.000
_cell.length_b   1.000
_cell.length_c   1.000
_cell.angle_alpha   90.00
_cell.angle_beta   90.00
_cell.angle_gamma   90.00
#
_symmetry.space_group_name_H-M   'P 1'
#
loop_
_entity.id
_entity.type
_entity.pdbx_description
1 polymer ?
#
loop_
_entity_poly.entity_id
_entity_poly.type
_entity_poly.pdbx_seq_one_letter_code
_entity_poly.pdbx_strand_id
1 'polypeptide(L)'
;NELQLAEDWLYDEGVHQEKSVYIERLKKLKDIGEPIRNRYLEAEHRQSHMQDLMKSIQRIDEAIQIYYTKSSDKYSHIDQSEIEKANKILTEKQTWYDQTANRFNALKKHEDPTILCSQLKQQRELNMSLLARYSSS
;
A
#
# COMPACT_ATOMS: atom_id res chain seq x y z
N ASN A 1 34.36 -4.95 -1.97
CA ASN A 1 32.92 -4.61 -1.79
C ASN A 1 32.84 -3.10 -1.70
N GLU A 2 31.85 -2.45 -2.33
CA GLU A 2 31.67 -0.99 -2.39
C GLU A 2 31.77 -0.29 -1.02
N LEU A 3 31.31 -0.96 0.05
CA LEU A 3 31.46 -0.45 1.42
C LEU A 3 32.92 -0.31 1.86
N GLN A 4 33.77 -1.30 1.54
CA GLN A 4 35.20 -1.25 1.87
C GLN A 4 35.91 -0.16 1.08
N LEU A 5 35.60 -0.02 -0.21
CA LEU A 5 36.20 1.02 -1.05
C LEU A 5 35.81 2.43 -0.59
N ALA A 6 34.59 2.60 -0.08
CA ALA A 6 34.16 3.86 0.51
C ALA A 6 34.86 4.14 1.84
N GLU A 7 35.09 3.12 2.66
CA GLU A 7 35.86 3.23 3.91
C GLU A 7 37.32 3.60 3.64
N ASP A 8 38.00 2.87 2.76
CA ASP A 8 39.41 3.12 2.40
C ASP A 8 39.56 4.55 1.82
N TRP A 9 38.62 4.96 0.96
CA TRP A 9 38.61 6.31 0.39
C TRP A 9 38.49 7.40 1.45
N LEU A 10 37.72 7.19 2.54
CA LEU A 10 37.57 8.19 3.60
C LEU A 10 38.90 8.49 4.30
N TYR A 11 39.80 7.51 4.38
CA TYR A 11 41.11 7.67 5.02
C TYR A 11 42.19 8.20 4.07
N ASP A 12 41.99 8.11 2.75
CA ASP A 12 42.93 8.58 1.73
C ASP A 12 42.44 9.88 1.06
N GLU A 13 41.98 9.77 -0.20
CA GLU A 13 41.57 10.90 -1.05
C GLU A 13 40.38 11.69 -0.47
N GLY A 14 39.62 11.08 0.42
CA GLY A 14 38.40 11.59 1.01
C GLY A 14 38.61 12.46 2.24
N VAL A 15 39.81 12.65 2.78
CA VAL A 15 40.02 13.38 4.04
C VAL A 15 39.71 14.89 3.94
N HIS A 16 39.91 15.48 2.74
CA HIS A 16 39.78 16.94 2.52
C HIS A 16 38.86 17.31 1.35
N GLN A 17 37.89 16.45 1.05
CA GLN A 17 36.98 16.68 -0.07
C GLN A 17 35.86 17.65 0.29
N GLU A 18 35.20 18.19 -0.73
CA GLU A 18 34.02 19.01 -0.53
C GLU A 18 32.82 18.17 -0.11
N LYS A 19 31.89 18.77 0.65
CA LYS A 19 30.64 18.14 1.10
C LYS A 19 29.88 17.46 -0.05
N SER A 20 29.87 18.06 -1.23
CA SER A 20 29.24 17.55 -2.45
C SER A 20 29.74 16.16 -2.84
N VAL A 21 31.05 15.91 -2.73
CA VAL A 21 31.70 14.64 -3.07
C VAL A 21 31.30 13.53 -2.09
N TYR A 22 31.22 13.83 -0.79
CA TYR A 22 30.69 12.88 0.20
C TYR A 22 29.22 12.55 -0.05
N ILE A 23 28.40 13.55 -0.39
CA ILE A 23 26.98 13.33 -0.70
C ILE A 23 26.84 12.41 -1.92
N GLU A 24 27.63 12.61 -2.97
CA GLU A 24 27.58 11.77 -4.17
C GLU A 24 27.99 10.32 -3.87
N ARG A 25 29.07 10.12 -3.11
CA ARG A 25 29.51 8.77 -2.72
C ARG A 25 28.49 8.07 -1.82
N LEU A 26 27.94 8.79 -0.84
CA LEU A 26 26.86 8.26 0.00
C LEU A 26 25.63 7.88 -0.83
N LYS A 27 25.29 8.67 -1.85
CA LYS A 27 24.20 8.36 -2.77
C LYS A 27 24.46 7.05 -3.51
N LYS A 28 25.67 6.82 -4.04
CA LYS A 28 26.04 5.56 -4.72
C LYS A 28 25.84 4.34 -3.82
N LEU A 29 26.24 4.42 -2.56
CA LEU A 29 26.03 3.34 -1.59
C LEU A 29 24.53 3.13 -1.29
N LYS A 30 23.78 4.22 -1.15
CA LYS A 30 22.32 4.15 -0.94
C LYS A 30 21.60 3.56 -2.14
N ASP A 31 22.02 3.85 -3.37
CA ASP A 31 21.39 3.29 -4.57
C ASP A 31 21.46 1.74 -4.59
N ILE A 32 22.45 1.16 -3.90
CA ILE A 32 22.57 -0.30 -3.71
C ILE A 32 21.72 -0.79 -2.53
N GLY A 33 21.79 -0.10 -1.38
CA GLY A 33 21.16 -0.54 -0.14
C GLY A 33 19.65 -0.27 -0.04
N GLU A 34 19.19 0.85 -0.59
CA GLU A 34 17.81 1.31 -0.46
C GLU A 34 16.79 0.34 -1.11
N PRO A 35 17.04 -0.27 -2.29
CA PRO A 35 16.14 -1.28 -2.83
C PRO A 35 15.95 -2.49 -1.89
N ILE A 36 17.03 -2.94 -1.24
CA ILE A 36 16.98 -4.07 -0.29
C ILE A 36 16.17 -3.67 0.95
N ARG A 37 16.44 -2.48 1.50
CA ARG A 37 15.70 -1.93 2.63
C ARG A 37 14.21 -1.76 2.30
N ASN A 38 13.90 -1.24 1.11
CA ASN A 38 12.52 -1.06 0.67
C ASN A 38 11.81 -2.40 0.51
N ARG A 39 12.43 -3.41 -0.12
CA ARG A 39 11.86 -4.76 -0.18
C ARG A 39 11.57 -5.34 1.20
N TYR A 40 12.49 -5.16 2.15
CA TYR A 40 12.29 -5.59 3.52
C TYR A 40 11.07 -4.90 4.16
N LEU A 41 11.03 -3.56 4.13
CA LEU A 41 9.93 -2.79 4.72
C LEU A 41 8.58 -3.10 4.05
N GLU A 42 8.57 -3.30 2.74
CA GLU A 42 7.38 -3.72 1.99
C GLU A 42 6.92 -5.11 2.43
N ALA A 43 7.83 -6.06 2.64
CA ALA A 43 7.46 -7.39 3.11
C ALA A 43 6.89 -7.36 4.55
N GLU A 44 7.49 -6.58 5.44
CA GLU A 44 7.09 -6.46 6.85
C GLU A 44 5.69 -5.85 6.99
N HIS A 45 5.37 -4.80 6.23
CA HIS A 45 4.11 -4.06 6.41
C HIS A 45 2.94 -4.60 5.58
N ARG A 46 3.21 -5.38 4.54
CA ARG A 46 2.21 -5.85 3.58
C ARG A 46 1.04 -6.60 4.23
N GLN A 47 1.32 -7.51 5.17
CA GLN A 47 0.27 -8.29 5.82
C GLN A 47 -0.71 -7.39 6.57
N SER A 48 -0.20 -6.41 7.33
CA SER A 48 -1.03 -5.45 8.05
C SER A 48 -1.89 -4.60 7.10
N HIS A 49 -1.29 -4.09 6.02
CA HIS A 49 -2.04 -3.30 5.03
C HIS A 49 -3.11 -4.11 4.28
N MET A 50 -2.83 -5.38 3.97
CA MET A 50 -3.84 -6.28 3.39
C MET A 50 -5.01 -6.52 4.35
N GLN A 51 -4.74 -6.72 5.65
CA GLN A 51 -5.80 -6.87 6.65
C GLN A 51 -6.66 -5.61 6.77
N ASP A 52 -6.03 -4.43 6.78
CA ASP A 52 -6.77 -3.17 6.87
C ASP A 52 -7.60 -2.87 5.63
N LEU A 53 -7.09 -3.25 4.44
CA LEU A 53 -7.86 -3.19 3.21
C LEU A 53 -9.06 -4.14 3.26
N MET A 54 -8.88 -5.40 3.68
CA MET A 54 -9.97 -6.36 3.82
C MET A 54 -11.07 -5.84 4.75
N LYS A 55 -10.70 -5.30 5.91
CA LYS A 55 -11.67 -4.67 6.84
C LYS A 55 -12.46 -3.54 6.18
N SER A 56 -11.83 -2.74 5.33
CA SER A 56 -12.53 -1.66 4.61
C SER A 56 -13.50 -2.19 3.55
N ILE A 57 -13.16 -3.29 2.87
CA ILE A 57 -14.04 -3.99 1.92
C ILE A 57 -15.25 -4.58 2.65
N GLN A 58 -15.03 -5.26 3.78
CA GLN A 58 -16.09 -5.82 4.62
C GLN A 58 -17.08 -4.74 5.09
N ARG A 59 -16.60 -3.57 5.48
CA ARG A 59 -17.49 -2.46 5.86
C ARG A 59 -18.37 -1.96 4.71
N ILE A 60 -17.86 -1.97 3.47
CA ILE A 60 -18.67 -1.62 2.29
C ILE A 60 -19.76 -2.66 2.08
N ASP A 61 -19.40 -3.95 2.16
CA ASP A 61 -20.35 -5.05 2.05
C ASP A 61 -21.43 -4.96 3.13
N GLU A 62 -21.04 -4.78 4.40
CA GLU A 62 -21.96 -4.57 5.52
C GLU A 62 -22.92 -3.39 5.27
N ALA A 63 -22.44 -2.26 4.74
CA ALA A 63 -23.29 -1.12 4.43
C ALA A 63 -24.34 -1.46 3.35
N ILE A 64 -23.93 -2.21 2.33
CA ILE A 64 -24.82 -2.69 1.26
C ILE A 64 -25.83 -3.71 1.82
N GLN A 65 -25.41 -4.63 2.69
CA GLN A 65 -26.32 -5.57 3.32
C GLN A 65 -27.35 -4.86 4.22
N ILE A 66 -26.94 -3.85 4.98
CA ILE A 66 -27.85 -3.05 5.80
C ILE A 66 -28.92 -2.38 4.93
N TYR A 67 -28.53 -1.84 3.77
CA TYR A 67 -29.47 -1.26 2.80
C TYR A 67 -30.52 -2.28 2.34
N TYR A 68 -30.10 -3.46 1.87
CA TYR A 68 -31.02 -4.46 1.33
C TYR A 68 -31.89 -5.13 2.40
N THR A 69 -31.32 -5.41 3.57
CA THR A 69 -32.04 -6.06 4.68
C THR A 69 -32.93 -5.10 5.46
N LYS A 70 -32.75 -3.79 5.26
CA LYS A 70 -33.41 -2.72 6.05
C LYS A 70 -33.21 -2.91 7.56
N SER A 71 -32.05 -3.45 7.96
CA SER A 71 -31.71 -3.69 9.37
C SER A 71 -31.38 -2.40 10.14
N SER A 72 -31.18 -1.28 9.43
CA SER A 72 -30.99 0.06 10.00
C SER A 72 -31.40 1.12 8.99
N ASP A 73 -31.93 2.26 9.49
CA ASP A 73 -32.27 3.43 8.67
C ASP A 73 -31.04 4.21 8.18
N LYS A 74 -29.83 3.85 8.64
CA LYS A 74 -28.59 4.57 8.33
C LYS A 74 -28.32 4.78 6.82
N TYR A 75 -28.78 3.86 5.99
CA TYR A 75 -28.57 3.90 4.53
C TYR A 75 -29.89 3.94 3.74
N SER A 76 -31.04 4.06 4.43
CA SER A 76 -32.35 3.98 3.76
C SER A 76 -32.63 5.15 2.80
N HIS A 77 -31.90 6.26 2.95
CA HIS A 77 -31.96 7.44 2.09
C HIS A 77 -31.21 7.27 0.75
N ILE A 78 -30.44 6.19 0.57
CA ILE A 78 -29.63 5.98 -0.63
C ILE A 78 -30.52 5.49 -1.78
N ASP A 79 -30.39 6.13 -2.94
CA ASP A 79 -31.08 5.66 -4.13
C ASP A 79 -30.60 4.29 -4.58
N GLN A 80 -31.51 3.48 -5.11
CA GLN A 80 -31.18 2.14 -5.59
C GLN A 80 -30.05 2.15 -6.63
N SER A 81 -30.01 3.15 -7.51
CA SER A 81 -28.96 3.28 -8.53
C SER A 81 -27.57 3.54 -7.91
N GLU A 82 -27.49 4.23 -6.77
CA GLU A 82 -26.24 4.48 -6.06
C GLU A 82 -25.77 3.23 -5.29
N ILE A 83 -26.69 2.46 -4.70
CA ILE A 83 -26.31 1.20 -4.05
C ILE A 83 -25.83 0.14 -5.06
N GLU A 84 -26.40 0.12 -6.27
CA GLU A 84 -25.98 -0.78 -7.34
C GLU A 84 -24.57 -0.41 -7.82
N LYS A 85 -24.25 0.88 -7.92
CA LYS A 85 -22.87 1.35 -8.18
C LYS A 85 -21.93 0.94 -7.05
N ALA A 86 -22.34 1.08 -5.79
CA ALA A 86 -21.54 0.65 -4.64
C ALA A 86 -21.24 -0.85 -4.69
N ASN A 87 -22.22 -1.67 -5.06
CA ASN A 87 -22.07 -3.12 -5.20
C ASN A 87 -21.11 -3.50 -6.33
N LYS A 88 -21.18 -2.82 -7.47
CA LYS A 88 -20.20 -3.01 -8.55
C LYS A 88 -18.79 -2.67 -8.09
N ILE A 89 -18.61 -1.54 -7.41
CA ILE A 89 -17.31 -1.14 -6.84
C ILE A 89 -16.83 -2.19 -5.85
N LEU A 90 -17.70 -2.72 -4.98
CA LEU A 90 -17.35 -3.78 -4.04
C LEU A 90 -16.78 -5.01 -4.75
N THR A 91 -17.46 -5.50 -5.80
CA THR A 91 -16.98 -6.65 -6.59
C THR A 91 -15.61 -6.39 -7.23
N GLU A 92 -15.40 -5.19 -7.77
CA GLU A 92 -14.11 -4.79 -8.34
C GLU A 92 -13.01 -4.76 -7.26
N LYS A 93 -13.30 -4.26 -6.05
CA LYS A 93 -12.35 -4.24 -4.93
C LYS A 93 -12.01 -5.63 -4.41
N GLN A 94 -13.00 -6.52 -4.28
CA GLN A 94 -12.78 -7.92 -3.89
C GLN A 94 -11.91 -8.64 -4.92
N THR A 95 -12.24 -8.50 -6.20
CA THR A 95 -11.43 -9.08 -7.29
C THR A 95 -9.99 -8.58 -7.26
N TRP A 96 -9.79 -7.28 -7.07
CA TRP A 96 -8.45 -6.70 -6.96
C TRP A 96 -7.69 -7.19 -5.73
N TYR A 97 -8.39 -7.33 -4.59
CA TYR A 97 -7.82 -7.88 -3.37
C TYR A 97 -7.30 -9.30 -3.59
N ASP A 98 -8.12 -10.18 -4.20
CA ASP A 98 -7.76 -11.57 -4.44
C ASP A 98 -6.59 -11.70 -5.41
N GLN A 99 -6.60 -10.92 -6.49
CA GLN A 99 -5.48 -10.84 -7.43
C GLN A 99 -4.19 -10.38 -6.73
N THR A 100 -4.31 -9.41 -5.82
CA THR A 100 -3.18 -8.88 -5.07
C THR A 100 -2.64 -9.90 -4.06
N ALA A 101 -3.52 -10.59 -3.33
CA ALA A 101 -3.15 -11.67 -2.42
C ALA A 101 -2.41 -12.80 -3.16
N ASN A 102 -2.91 -13.20 -4.33
CA ASN A 102 -2.27 -14.21 -5.18
C ASN A 102 -0.88 -13.78 -5.64
N ARG A 103 -0.71 -12.51 -6.06
CA ARG A 103 0.61 -11.97 -6.43
C ARG A 103 1.58 -11.99 -5.26
N PHE A 104 1.12 -11.63 -4.06
CA PHE A 104 1.96 -11.64 -2.87
C PHE A 104 2.35 -13.04 -2.41
N ASN A 105 1.46 -14.02 -2.54
CA ASN A 105 1.78 -15.42 -2.25
C ASN A 105 2.81 -16.01 -3.23
N ALA A 106 2.81 -15.54 -4.48
CA ALA A 106 3.77 -15.95 -5.50
C ALA A 106 5.10 -15.18 -5.48
N LEU A 107 5.18 -14.06 -4.74
CA LEU A 107 6.33 -13.15 -4.75
C LEU A 107 7.51 -13.76 -3.97
N LYS A 108 8.67 -13.87 -4.61
CA LYS A 108 9.89 -14.32 -3.92
C LYS A 108 10.51 -13.18 -3.11
N LYS A 109 11.24 -13.52 -2.04
CA LYS A 109 11.86 -12.55 -1.12
C LYS A 109 12.84 -11.57 -1.78
N HIS A 110 13.44 -11.93 -2.91
CA HIS A 110 14.43 -11.11 -3.61
C HIS A 110 13.83 -10.33 -4.79
N GLU A 111 12.58 -10.58 -5.15
CA GLU A 111 11.89 -9.89 -6.23
C GLU A 111 11.24 -8.60 -5.68
N ASP A 112 11.24 -7.55 -6.49
CA ASP A 112 10.57 -6.31 -6.12
C ASP A 112 9.04 -6.50 -6.21
N PRO A 113 8.28 -5.99 -5.21
CA PRO A 113 6.83 -6.11 -5.23
C PRO A 113 6.22 -5.27 -6.36
N THR A 114 5.34 -5.88 -7.15
CA THR A 114 4.58 -5.16 -8.19
C THR A 114 3.47 -4.28 -7.62
N ILE A 115 3.04 -4.54 -6.39
CA ILE A 115 2.06 -3.75 -5.65
C ILE A 115 2.70 -3.33 -4.33
N LEU A 116 2.71 -2.03 -4.08
CA LEU A 116 3.33 -1.43 -2.90
C LEU A 116 2.33 -1.24 -1.76
N CYS A 117 2.82 -1.19 -0.53
CA CYS A 117 2.05 -0.88 0.66
C CYS A 117 1.31 0.47 0.55
N SER A 118 1.93 1.45 -0.14
CA SER A 118 1.30 2.75 -0.42
C SER A 118 0.03 2.62 -1.27
N GLN A 119 0.02 1.70 -2.24
CA GLN A 119 -1.16 1.45 -3.08
C GLN A 119 -2.27 0.76 -2.29
N LEU A 120 -1.94 -0.20 -1.42
CA LEU A 120 -2.91 -0.82 -0.50
C LEU A 120 -3.58 0.23 0.39
N LYS A 121 -2.77 1.15 0.95
CA LYS A 121 -3.26 2.26 1.77
C LYS A 121 -4.18 3.18 0.99
N GLN A 122 -3.82 3.54 -0.25
CA GLN A 122 -4.66 4.36 -1.12
C GLN A 122 -6.01 3.68 -1.43
N GLN A 123 -6.03 2.38 -1.71
CA GLN A 123 -7.29 1.65 -1.95
C GLN A 123 -8.17 1.63 -0.71
N ARG A 124 -7.59 1.45 0.48
CA ARG A 124 -8.31 1.54 1.76
C ARG A 124 -8.90 2.94 1.96
N GLU A 125 -8.16 4.00 1.68
CA GLU A 125 -8.65 5.38 1.82
C GLU A 125 -9.83 5.65 0.89
N LEU A 126 -9.76 5.19 -0.37
CA LEU A 126 -10.89 5.28 -1.32
C LEU A 126 -12.13 4.54 -0.80
N ASN A 127 -11.96 3.37 -0.20
CA ASN A 127 -13.05 2.60 0.41
C ASN A 127 -13.69 3.37 1.59
N MET A 128 -12.87 3.97 2.44
CA MET A 128 -13.36 4.78 3.56
C MET A 128 -14.08 6.05 3.09
N SER A 129 -13.59 6.71 2.04
CA SER A 129 -14.27 7.86 1.43
C SER A 129 -15.61 7.49 0.80
N LEU A 130 -15.71 6.30 0.17
CA LEU A 130 -16.99 5.78 -0.33
C LEU A 130 -18.00 5.62 0.81
N LEU A 131 -17.61 4.97 1.90
CA LEU A 131 -18.45 4.78 3.09
C LEU A 131 -18.88 6.08 3.74
N ALA A 132 -17.97 7.06 3.82
CA ALA A 132 -18.27 8.37 4.39
C ALA A 132 -19.38 9.08 3.59
N ARG A 133 -19.30 9.06 2.26
CA ARG A 133 -20.33 9.67 1.39
C ARG A 133 -21.72 9.11 1.64
N TYR A 134 -21.84 7.82 1.88
CA TYR A 134 -23.12 7.14 2.15
C TYR A 134 -23.61 7.26 3.60
N SER A 135 -22.74 7.67 4.53
CA SER A 135 -23.11 7.81 5.95
C SER A 135 -23.44 9.25 6.36
N SER A 136 -23.25 10.24 5.49
CA SER A 136 -23.34 11.68 5.79
C SER A 136 -24.64 12.34 5.34
N SER A 137 -25.74 11.58 5.23
CA SER A 137 -27.10 12.10 5.00
C SER A 137 -28.07 11.43 5.96
#